data_AF-A0A073JS14-F1
#
_entry.id   AF-A0A073JS14-F1
#
_cell.length_a   1.000
_cell.length_b   1.000
_cell.length_c   1.000
_cell.angle_alpha   90.00
_cell.angle_beta   90.00
_cell.angle_gamma   90.00
#
_symmetry.space_group_name_H-M   'P 1'
#
loop_
_entity.id
_entity.type
_entity.pdbx_description
1 polymer ?
#
loop_
_entity_poly.entity_id
_entity_poly.type
_entity_poly.pdbx_seq_one_letter_code
_entity_poly.pdbx_strand_id
1 'polypeptide(L)'
;QVVANSGMNITLKAGRAWIHGYYATNPGDYHMALDVADGVLNRIDRVVLQLNYLNREIVPLIRKGVPASNASAPALKRDADTYEIALAEIYVSKGSTSVIQTNITDLRMKS
;
A
#
# COMPACT_ATOMS: atom_id res chain seq x y z
N GLN A 1 9.28 -3.13 5.53
CA GLN A 1 8.59 -4.35 5.08
C GLN A 1 7.11 -4.16 5.34
N VAL A 2 6.23 -4.66 4.47
CA VAL A 2 4.78 -4.71 4.75
C VAL A 2 4.44 -6.11 5.27
N VAL A 3 3.83 -6.16 6.45
CA VAL A 3 3.54 -7.41 7.18
C VAL A 3 2.04 -7.50 7.47
N ALA A 4 1.44 -8.66 7.24
CA ALA A 4 0.05 -8.91 7.59
C ALA A 4 -0.16 -8.84 9.12
N ASN A 5 -1.31 -8.33 9.56
CA ASN A 5 -1.71 -8.30 10.95
C ASN A 5 -3.10 -8.93 11.10
N SER A 6 -3.73 -8.84 12.28
CA SER A 6 -5.05 -9.42 12.53
C SER A 6 -6.14 -8.76 11.68
N GLY A 7 -7.04 -9.57 11.12
CA GLY A 7 -8.15 -9.10 10.30
C GLY A 7 -7.67 -8.37 9.04
N MET A 8 -8.36 -7.29 8.68
CA MET A 8 -8.04 -6.43 7.54
C MET A 8 -7.00 -5.36 7.89
N ASN A 9 -5.94 -5.73 8.62
CA ASN A 9 -4.88 -4.82 9.03
C ASN A 9 -3.52 -5.28 8.52
N ILE A 10 -2.65 -4.32 8.25
CA ILE A 10 -1.25 -4.52 7.90
C ILE A 10 -0.37 -3.59 8.72
N THR A 11 0.90 -3.93 8.80
CA THR A 11 1.92 -3.11 9.45
C THR A 11 3.06 -2.83 8.47
N LEU A 12 3.31 -1.56 8.20
CA LEU A 12 4.56 -1.12 7.58
C LEU A 12 5.61 -0.98 8.67
N LYS A 13 6.61 -1.86 8.66
CA LYS A 13 7.74 -1.82 9.60
C LYS A 13 8.54 -0.53 9.45
N ALA A 14 9.27 -0.20 10.52
CA ALA A 14 10.23 0.91 10.53
C ALA A 14 11.17 0.87 9.32
N GLY A 15 11.56 2.05 8.85
CA GLY A 15 12.37 2.17 7.65
C GLY A 15 12.68 3.60 7.27
N ARG A 16 13.44 3.74 6.18
CA ARG A 16 13.87 5.01 5.61
C ARG A 16 13.62 5.00 4.12
N ALA A 17 13.38 6.17 3.55
CA ALA A 17 13.16 6.31 2.12
C ALA A 17 13.74 7.61 1.60
N TRP A 18 14.14 7.57 0.32
CA TRP A 18 14.48 8.73 -0.46
C TRP A 18 13.61 8.75 -1.71
N ILE A 19 12.95 9.87 -1.97
CA ILE A 19 12.13 10.10 -3.17
C ILE A 19 12.53 11.45 -3.72
N HIS A 20 13.08 11.50 -4.94
CA HIS A 20 13.49 12.76 -5.60
C HIS A 20 14.36 13.69 -4.72
N GLY A 21 15.26 13.11 -3.92
CA GLY A 21 16.14 13.88 -3.02
C GLY A 21 15.52 14.23 -1.65
N TYR A 22 14.23 14.01 -1.45
CA TYR A 22 13.56 14.17 -0.16
C TYR A 22 13.75 12.92 0.69
N TYR A 23 14.01 13.10 1.99
CA TYR A 23 14.24 12.02 2.94
C TYR A 23 13.05 11.84 3.91
N ALA A 24 12.70 10.60 4.20
CA ALA A 24 11.71 10.25 5.20
C ALA A 24 12.19 9.10 6.08
N THR A 25 11.78 9.14 7.35
CA THR A 25 11.96 8.04 8.30
C THR A 25 10.61 7.65 8.87
N ASN A 26 10.31 6.36 8.87
CA ASN A 26 9.29 5.77 9.70
C ASN A 26 9.99 5.11 10.91
N PRO A 27 9.95 5.71 12.11
CA PRO A 27 10.77 5.27 13.24
C PRO A 27 10.29 3.96 13.88
N GLY A 28 9.06 3.54 13.60
CA GLY A 28 8.43 2.38 14.23
C GLY A 28 7.45 1.67 13.29
N ASP A 29 6.67 0.78 13.88
CA ASP A 29 5.60 0.09 13.17
C ASP A 29 4.46 1.06 12.87
N TYR A 30 4.07 1.16 11.61
CA TYR A 30 2.98 1.98 11.14
C TYR A 30 1.81 1.07 10.73
N HIS A 31 0.73 1.11 11.51
CA HIS A 31 -0.45 0.29 11.28
C HIS A 31 -1.38 0.94 10.25
N MET A 32 -1.86 0.15 9.30
CA MET A 32 -2.80 0.59 8.28
C MET A 32 -3.95 -0.42 8.18
N ALA A 33 -5.17 0.11 8.13
CA ALA A 33 -6.36 -0.68 7.93
C ALA A 33 -6.73 -0.69 6.44
N LEU A 34 -7.03 -1.87 5.94
CA LEU A 34 -7.65 -2.07 4.63
C LEU A 34 -9.17 -1.98 4.81
N ASP A 35 -9.86 -1.48 3.80
CA ASP A 35 -11.32 -1.57 3.77
C ASP A 35 -11.76 -3.04 3.78
N VAL A 36 -12.97 -3.31 4.26
CA VAL A 36 -13.57 -4.65 4.19
C VAL A 36 -13.62 -5.16 2.75
N ALA A 37 -13.48 -6.47 2.56
CA ALA A 37 -13.55 -7.08 1.23
C ALA A 37 -14.94 -6.88 0.60
N ASP A 38 -14.98 -6.83 -0.73
CA ASP A 38 -16.25 -6.96 -1.45
C ASP A 38 -16.78 -8.39 -1.29
N GLY A 39 -18.10 -8.57 -1.20
CA GLY A 39 -18.70 -9.90 -0.98
C GLY A 39 -18.59 -10.84 -2.18
N VAL A 40 -18.36 -10.31 -3.39
CA VAL A 40 -18.49 -11.05 -4.66
C VAL A 40 -17.23 -10.97 -5.51
N LEU A 41 -16.49 -9.87 -5.47
CA LEU A 41 -15.35 -9.60 -6.34
C LEU A 41 -14.02 -9.48 -5.58
N ASN A 42 -12.93 -9.84 -6.25
CA ASN A 42 -11.58 -9.66 -5.70
C ASN A 42 -11.12 -8.22 -5.93
N ARG A 43 -10.10 -7.76 -5.21
CA ARG A 43 -9.38 -6.53 -5.53
C ARG A 43 -7.90 -6.65 -5.18
N ILE A 44 -7.08 -5.76 -5.73
CA ILE A 44 -5.68 -5.60 -5.33
C ILE A 44 -5.50 -4.17 -4.84
N ASP A 45 -5.16 -4.02 -3.56
CA ASP A 45 -4.80 -2.74 -2.97
C ASP A 45 -3.28 -2.54 -3.11
N ARG A 46 -2.82 -1.29 -3.20
CA ARG A 46 -1.40 -0.97 -3.31
C ARG A 46 -0.96 -0.10 -2.14
N VAL A 47 0.05 -0.56 -1.41
CA VAL A 47 0.74 0.23 -0.39
C VAL A 47 1.79 1.07 -1.09
N VAL A 48 1.69 2.39 -0.94
CA VAL A 48 2.60 3.36 -1.55
C VAL A 48 3.26 4.21 -0.48
N LEU A 49 4.42 4.77 -0.83
CA LEU A 49 4.96 5.93 -0.14
C LEU A 49 4.78 7.13 -1.05
N GLN A 50 4.04 8.14 -0.59
CA GLN A 50 3.71 9.33 -1.36
C GLN A 50 4.55 10.51 -0.87
N LEU A 51 5.35 11.08 -1.75
CA LEU A 51 5.87 12.43 -1.60
C LEU A 51 4.78 13.41 -2.05
N ASN A 52 4.34 14.28 -1.16
CA ASN A 52 3.35 15.32 -1.45
C ASN A 52 4.03 16.70 -1.41
N TYR A 53 4.08 17.38 -2.55
CA TYR A 53 4.76 18.67 -2.68
C TYR A 53 3.96 19.83 -2.07
N LEU A 54 2.63 19.71 -2.00
CA LEU A 54 1.75 20.72 -1.41
C LEU A 54 1.88 20.73 0.11
N ASN A 55 1.76 19.55 0.73
CA ASN A 55 1.85 19.38 2.18
C ASN A 55 3.31 19.28 2.68
N ARG A 56 4.27 19.09 1.77
CA ARG A 56 5.71 18.92 2.07
C ARG A 56 5.99 17.77 3.02
N GLU A 57 5.35 16.64 2.75
CA GLU A 57 5.46 15.43 3.57
C GLU A 57 5.70 14.21 2.71
N ILE A 58 6.23 13.16 3.33
CA ILE A 58 6.30 11.83 2.75
C ILE A 58 5.56 10.87 3.66
N VAL A 59 4.44 10.33 3.19
CA VAL A 59 3.52 9.52 4.00
C VAL A 59 3.18 8.18 3.35
N PRO A 60 3.11 7.09 4.13
CA PRO A 60 2.63 5.81 3.64
C PRO A 60 1.11 5.84 3.48
N LEU A 61 0.60 5.30 2.37
CA LEU A 61 -0.82 5.29 2.05
C LEU A 61 -1.23 3.95 1.42
N ILE A 62 -2.52 3.62 1.53
CA ILE A 62 -3.14 2.53 0.77
C ILE A 62 -3.95 3.14 -0.38
N ARG A 63 -3.61 2.77 -1.61
CA ARG A 63 -4.45 2.97 -2.79
C ARG A 63 -5.37 1.77 -2.92
N LYS A 64 -6.66 1.96 -2.63
CA LYS A 64 -7.67 0.91 -2.75
C LYS A 64 -7.91 0.53 -4.22
N GLY A 65 -7.88 -0.77 -4.49
CA GLY A 65 -8.24 -1.35 -5.77
C GLY A 65 -9.74 -1.31 -6.04
N VAL A 66 -10.10 -1.31 -7.32
CA VAL A 66 -11.50 -1.47 -7.73
C VAL A 66 -11.84 -2.96 -7.74
N PRO A 67 -12.95 -3.39 -7.10
CA PRO A 67 -13.38 -4.79 -7.17
C PRO A 67 -13.64 -5.23 -8.62
N ALA A 68 -13.05 -6.36 -9.01
CA ALA A 68 -13.19 -6.94 -10.34
C ALA A 68 -12.95 -8.46 -10.33
N SER A 69 -13.48 -9.17 -11.33
CA SER A 69 -13.21 -10.60 -11.51
C SER A 69 -11.72 -10.86 -11.77
N ASN A 70 -11.10 -9.97 -12.56
CA ASN A 70 -9.66 -9.91 -12.81
C ASN A 70 -9.13 -8.61 -12.21
N ALA A 71 -8.87 -8.64 -10.90
CA ALA A 71 -8.40 -7.47 -10.17
C ALA A 71 -7.01 -7.01 -10.62
N SER A 72 -6.82 -5.70 -10.70
CA SER A 72 -5.52 -5.05 -10.95
C SER A 72 -5.25 -3.99 -9.89
N ALA A 73 -3.97 -3.80 -9.58
CA ALA A 73 -3.55 -2.77 -8.63
C ALA A 73 -3.74 -1.36 -9.22
N PRO A 74 -4.16 -0.37 -8.43
CA PRO A 74 -4.23 1.02 -8.86
C PRO A 74 -2.88 1.55 -9.38
N ALA A 75 -2.93 2.37 -10.42
CA ALA A 75 -1.76 3.08 -10.92
C ALA A 75 -1.18 4.01 -9.84
N LEU A 76 0.15 4.19 -9.86
CA LEU A 76 0.82 5.16 -8.99
C LEU A 76 0.46 6.58 -9.44
N LYS A 77 0.18 7.46 -8.47
CA LYS A 77 0.03 8.89 -8.75
C LYS A 77 1.40 9.55 -8.85
N ARG A 78 1.71 10.09 -10.03
CA ARG A 78 2.97 10.81 -10.31
C ARG A 78 2.64 12.01 -11.18
N ASP A 79 2.40 13.14 -10.54
CA ASP A 79 2.03 14.40 -11.17
C ASP A 79 2.76 15.58 -10.52
N ALA A 80 2.34 16.81 -10.84
CA ALA A 80 2.95 18.02 -10.32
C ALA A 80 2.84 18.16 -8.78
N ASP A 81 1.82 17.56 -8.17
CA ASP A 81 1.53 17.72 -6.75
C ASP A 81 2.06 16.55 -5.90
N THR A 82 2.15 15.36 -6.49
CA THR A 82 2.48 14.15 -5.76
C THR A 82 3.32 13.16 -6.57
N TYR A 83 4.22 12.46 -5.89
CA TYR A 83 5.00 11.38 -6.47
C TYR A 83 4.97 10.13 -5.59
N GLU A 84 4.46 9.03 -6.14
CA GLU A 84 4.36 7.76 -5.44
C GLU A 84 5.37 6.71 -5.91
N ILE A 85 5.89 5.97 -4.94
CA ILE A 85 6.59 4.70 -5.16
C ILE A 85 5.80 3.55 -4.54
N ALA A 86 5.84 2.38 -5.17
CA ALA A 86 5.17 1.20 -4.67
C ALA A 86 6.04 0.52 -3.60
N LEU A 87 5.42 0.14 -2.47
CA LEU A 87 6.06 -0.68 -1.44
C LEU A 87 5.62 -2.14 -1.55
N ALA A 88 4.31 -2.36 -1.68
CA ALA A 88 3.73 -3.70 -1.82
C ALA A 88 2.36 -3.65 -2.50
N GLU A 89 1.94 -4.78 -3.05
CA GLU A 89 0.57 -5.08 -3.45
C GLU A 89 -0.07 -6.05 -2.46
N ILE A 90 -1.37 -5.91 -2.25
CA ILE A 90 -2.16 -6.72 -1.33
C ILE A 90 -3.35 -7.28 -2.09
N TYR A 91 -3.35 -8.58 -2.29
CA TYR A 91 -4.49 -9.28 -2.84
C TYR A 91 -5.58 -9.45 -1.77
N VAL A 92 -6.76 -8.89 -2.03
CA VAL A 92 -7.94 -9.04 -1.16
C VAL A 92 -8.95 -9.90 -1.91
N SER A 93 -9.12 -11.14 -1.47
CA SER A 93 -10.13 -12.03 -2.04
C SER A 93 -11.53 -11.61 -1.62
N LYS A 94 -12.51 -11.86 -2.49
CA LYS A 94 -13.93 -11.69 -2.17
C LYS A 94 -14.31 -12.37 -0.85
N GLY A 95 -15.14 -11.70 -0.06
CA GLY A 95 -15.64 -12.18 1.23
C GLY A 95 -14.57 -12.38 2.31
N SER A 96 -13.32 -11.96 2.08
CA SER A 96 -12.28 -12.13 3.08
C SER A 96 -12.50 -11.23 4.29
N THR A 97 -12.27 -11.79 5.47
CA THR A 97 -12.26 -11.06 6.75
C THR A 97 -10.85 -10.78 7.25
N SER A 98 -9.83 -11.30 6.56
CA SER A 98 -8.43 -11.06 6.91
C SER A 98 -7.48 -11.07 5.71
N VAL A 99 -6.31 -10.48 5.90
CA VAL A 99 -5.18 -10.58 4.97
C VAL A 99 -4.05 -11.33 5.66
N ILE A 100 -3.46 -12.30 4.97
CA ILE A 100 -2.30 -13.07 5.44
C ILE A 100 -1.06 -12.71 4.62
N GLN A 101 0.13 -13.08 5.12
CA GLN A 101 1.39 -12.65 4.52
C GLN A 101 1.54 -13.07 3.05
N THR A 102 0.99 -14.23 2.65
CA THR A 102 1.03 -14.72 1.26
C THR A 102 0.18 -13.89 0.30
N ASN A 103 -0.74 -13.05 0.80
CA ASN A 103 -1.47 -12.09 -0.02
C ASN A 103 -0.65 -10.83 -0.34
N ILE A 104 0.48 -10.63 0.34
CA ILE A 104 1.30 -9.42 0.24
C ILE A 104 2.48 -9.71 -0.68
N THR A 105 2.54 -8.99 -1.81
CA THR A 105 3.66 -9.05 -2.75
C THR A 105 4.52 -7.80 -2.59
N ASP A 106 5.76 -7.97 -2.15
CA ASP A 106 6.73 -6.87 -2.09
C ASP A 106 7.12 -6.40 -3.50
N LEU A 107 7.16 -5.09 -3.71
CA LEU A 107 7.46 -4.49 -5.01
C LEU A 107 8.79 -3.74 -5.05
N ARG A 108 9.52 -3.64 -3.94
CA ARG A 108 10.71 -2.77 -3.83
C ARG A 108 11.91 -3.30 -4.61
N MET A 109 11.90 -4.59 -4.96
CA MET A 109 12.93 -5.22 -5.82
C MET A 109 12.45 -5.46 -7.26
N LYS A 110 11.21 -5.11 -7.60
CA LYS A 110 10.72 -5.28 -8.97
C LYS A 110 11.14 -4.06 -9.80
N SER A 111 11.93 -4.31 -10.85
CA SER A 111 12.34 -3.34 -11.88
C SER A 111 11.24 -3.11 -12.90
#